data_AF-A0A075MPU8-F1
#
_entry.id   AF-A0A075MPU8-F1
#
_cell.length_a   1.000
_cell.length_b   1.000
_cell.length_c   1.000
_cell.angle_alpha   90.00
_cell.angle_beta   90.00
_cell.angle_gamma   90.00
#
_symmetry.space_group_name_H-M   'P 1'
#
loop_
_entity.id
_entity.type
_entity.pdbx_description
1 polymer ?
#
loop_
_entity_poly.entity_id
_entity_poly.type
_entity_poly.pdbx_seq_one_letter_code
_entity_poly.pdbx_strand_id
1 'polypeptide(L)'
;MPAGTRIKQGDLEKVLSALDIDEGVRIESSAAGKKKKMFVNRSTSGIFVVQVGEEEFYYLDSAAQVAKLAYKVFGKKYSAYVY
;
A
#
# COMPACT_ATOMS: atom_id res chain seq x y z
N MET A 1 -2.41 11.72 14.37
CA MET A 1 -2.80 10.48 13.65
C MET A 1 -2.01 9.33 14.27
N PRO A 2 -2.64 8.21 14.67
CA PRO A 2 -1.93 7.10 15.27
C PRO A 2 -0.86 6.58 14.30
N ALA A 3 0.32 6.28 14.83
CA ALA A 3 1.43 5.77 14.06
C ALA A 3 1.11 4.32 13.68
N GLY A 4 0.67 4.11 12.44
CA GLY A 4 0.41 2.77 11.91
C GLY A 4 1.61 1.84 12.08
N THR A 5 1.36 0.54 12.21
CA THR A 5 2.41 -0.46 12.39
C THR A 5 3.27 -0.55 11.13
N ARG A 6 4.58 -0.26 11.25
CA ARG A 6 5.49 -0.31 10.10
C ARG A 6 5.67 -1.75 9.62
N ILE A 7 5.42 -1.98 8.34
CA ILE A 7 5.61 -3.26 7.67
C ILE A 7 7.10 -3.45 7.35
N LYS A 8 7.62 -4.65 7.62
CA LYS A 8 8.99 -5.02 7.25
C LYS A 8 9.13 -5.11 5.73
N GLN A 9 10.32 -4.75 5.23
CA GLN A 9 10.62 -4.83 3.81
C GLN A 9 10.54 -6.29 3.35
N GLY A 10 9.66 -6.59 2.38
CA GLY A 10 9.40 -7.95 1.89
C GLY A 10 8.10 -8.59 2.41
N ASP A 11 7.53 -8.08 3.51
CA ASP A 11 6.29 -8.62 4.09
C ASP A 11 5.02 -7.96 3.53
N LEU A 12 5.15 -7.01 2.59
CA LEU A 12 4.02 -6.23 2.06
C LEU A 12 2.90 -7.13 1.51
N GLU A 13 3.24 -8.13 0.70
CA GLU A 13 2.25 -9.03 0.09
C GLU A 13 1.52 -9.88 1.13
N LYS A 14 2.26 -10.34 2.15
CA LYS A 14 1.70 -11.11 3.26
C LYS A 14 0.72 -10.26 4.07
N VAL A 15 1.10 -9.02 4.40
CA VAL A 15 0.23 -8.09 5.14
C VAL A 15 -1.01 -7.74 4.33
N LEU A 16 -0.87 -7.42 3.05
CA LEU A 16 -2.01 -7.15 2.15
C LEU A 16 -2.96 -8.35 2.04
N SER A 17 -2.44 -9.57 2.05
CA SER A 17 -3.29 -10.77 2.01
C SER A 17 -4.07 -10.99 3.31
N ALA A 18 -3.52 -10.52 4.43
CA ALA A 18 -4.11 -10.60 5.76
C ALA A 18 -4.97 -9.37 6.12
N LEU A 19 -5.06 -8.37 5.25
CA LEU A 19 -5.82 -7.15 5.51
C LEU A 19 -7.31 -7.46 5.71
N ASP A 20 -7.84 -6.97 6.82
CA ASP A 20 -9.29 -6.95 7.07
C ASP A 20 -9.97 -5.76 6.34
N ILE A 21 -11.29 -5.75 6.30
CA ILE A 21 -12.11 -4.74 5.61
C ILE A 21 -11.94 -3.33 6.21
N ASP A 22 -11.65 -3.27 7.52
CA ASP A 22 -11.48 -2.02 8.26
C ASP A 22 -10.02 -1.55 8.32
N GLU A 23 -9.09 -2.30 7.73
CA GLU A 23 -7.65 -2.00 7.73
C GLU A 23 -7.19 -1.44 6.38
N GLY A 24 -6.14 -0.61 6.43
CA GLY A 24 -5.50 -0.05 5.26
C GLY A 24 -3.98 -0.11 5.32
N VAL A 25 -3.32 -0.04 4.16
CA VAL A 25 -1.86 0.12 4.06
C VAL A 25 -1.52 1.44 3.41
N ARG A 26 -0.76 2.26 4.11
CA ARG A 26 -0.14 3.47 3.56
C ARG A 26 1.29 3.17 3.16
N ILE A 27 1.62 3.39 1.90
CA ILE A 27 2.96 3.25 1.34
C ILE A 27 3.47 4.65 0.99
N GLU A 28 4.64 5.01 1.51
CA GLU A 28 5.27 6.32 1.28
C GLU A 28 6.70 6.12 0.79
N SER A 29 7.15 6.98 -0.13
CA SER A 29 8.55 6.96 -0.57
C SER A 29 9.47 7.32 0.60
N SER A 30 10.54 6.54 0.78
CA SER A 30 11.58 6.86 1.76
C SER A 30 12.64 7.82 1.20
N ALA A 31 12.53 8.21 -0.07
CA ALA A 31 13.49 9.10 -0.72
C ALA A 31 13.19 10.56 -0.39
N ALA A 32 14.18 11.27 0.16
CA ALA A 32 14.08 12.70 0.41
C ALA A 32 13.69 13.45 -0.87
N GLY A 33 12.55 14.17 -0.83
CA GLY A 33 12.03 14.97 -1.95
C GLY A 33 10.87 14.37 -2.73
N LYS A 34 10.56 13.06 -2.62
CA LYS A 34 9.39 12.45 -3.28
C LYS A 34 8.24 12.28 -2.30
N LYS A 35 7.30 13.24 -2.30
CA LYS A 35 6.06 13.18 -1.50
C LYS A 35 4.97 12.29 -2.12
N LYS A 36 5.31 11.33 -2.98
CA LYS A 36 4.31 10.43 -3.55
C LYS A 36 3.88 9.46 -2.44
N LYS A 37 2.57 9.30 -2.25
CA LYS A 37 1.95 8.40 -1.29
C LYS A 37 1.04 7.45 -2.02
N MET A 38 0.84 6.28 -1.46
CA MET A 38 -0.11 5.30 -1.94
C MET A 38 -0.90 4.77 -0.76
N PHE A 39 -2.20 4.64 -0.93
CA PHE A 39 -3.11 4.08 0.06
C PHE A 39 -3.74 2.84 -0.54
N VAL A 40 -3.81 1.78 0.24
CA VAL A 40 -4.38 0.51 -0.19
C VAL A 40 -5.40 0.09 0.85
N ASN A 41 -6.65 -0.08 0.42
CA ASN A 41 -7.71 -0.64 1.26
C ASN A 41 -8.27 -1.88 0.57
N ARG A 42 -8.90 -2.75 1.34
CA ARG A 42 -9.60 -3.93 0.81
C ARG A 42 -11.10 -3.71 0.89
N SER A 43 -11.80 -3.88 -0.24
CA SER A 43 -13.26 -3.83 -0.26
C SER A 43 -13.86 -5.11 0.32
N THR A 44 -15.15 -5.05 0.67
CA THR A 44 -15.96 -6.21 1.08
C THR A 44 -16.05 -7.30 -0.01
N SER A 45 -15.85 -6.93 -1.28
CA SER A 45 -15.78 -7.87 -2.41
C SER A 45 -14.40 -8.51 -2.58
N GLY A 46 -13.43 -8.21 -1.71
CA GLY A 46 -12.07 -8.73 -1.76
C GLY A 46 -11.15 -8.04 -2.76
N ILE A 47 -11.58 -6.92 -3.36
CA ILE A 47 -10.79 -6.11 -4.30
C ILE A 47 -9.92 -5.13 -3.52
N PHE A 48 -8.67 -4.97 -3.93
CA PHE A 48 -7.78 -3.93 -3.43
C PHE A 48 -8.02 -2.61 -4.16
N VAL A 49 -8.46 -1.61 -3.42
CA VAL A 49 -8.56 -0.23 -3.91
C VAL A 49 -7.26 0.46 -3.57
N VAL A 50 -6.52 0.84 -4.61
CA VAL A 50 -5.24 1.52 -4.48
C VAL A 50 -5.38 2.96 -4.98
N GLN A 51 -5.07 3.93 -4.13
CA GLN A 51 -4.90 5.33 -4.51
C GLN A 51 -3.41 5.65 -4.58
N VAL A 52 -2.93 6.24 -5.67
CA VAL A 52 -1.55 6.70 -5.85
C VAL A 52 -1.56 8.22 -6.07
N GLY A 53 -0.97 8.97 -5.13
CA GLY A 53 -1.05 10.43 -5.16
C GLY A 53 -2.48 10.93 -4.88
N GLU A 54 -2.89 11.98 -5.58
CA GLU A 54 -4.21 12.62 -5.36
C GLU A 54 -5.29 12.09 -6.33
N GLU A 55 -4.92 11.67 -7.55
CA GLU A 55 -5.88 11.43 -8.64
C GLU A 55 -5.84 10.03 -9.26
N GLU A 56 -4.78 9.23 -9.03
CA GLU A 56 -4.65 7.91 -9.67
C GLU A 56 -5.29 6.82 -8.78
N PHE A 57 -6.32 6.13 -9.28
CA PHE A 57 -6.94 4.98 -8.61
C PHE A 57 -6.77 3.70 -9.43
N TYR A 58 -6.46 2.61 -8.76
CA TYR A 58 -6.36 1.27 -9.33
C TYR A 58 -7.20 0.29 -8.51
N TYR A 59 -7.89 -0.60 -9.22
CA TYR A 59 -8.66 -1.69 -8.63
C TYR A 59 -7.95 -2.98 -8.98
N LEU A 60 -7.38 -3.64 -7.98
CA LEU A 60 -6.53 -4.82 -8.14
C LEU A 60 -7.15 -6.01 -7.43
N ASP A 61 -7.03 -7.19 -8.03
CA ASP A 61 -7.68 -8.41 -7.52
C ASP A 61 -6.82 -9.18 -6.51
N SER A 62 -5.55 -8.80 -6.36
CA SER A 62 -4.57 -9.59 -5.62
C SER A 62 -3.48 -8.74 -4.98
N ALA A 63 -3.02 -9.19 -3.81
CA ALA A 63 -1.90 -8.57 -3.08
C ALA A 63 -0.62 -8.51 -3.93
N ALA A 64 -0.39 -9.52 -4.77
CA ALA A 64 0.76 -9.55 -5.69
C ALA A 64 0.72 -8.39 -6.72
N GLN A 65 -0.46 -8.06 -7.26
CA GLN A 65 -0.61 -6.92 -8.16
C GLN A 65 -0.32 -5.60 -7.45
N VAL A 66 -0.81 -5.44 -6.21
CA VAL A 66 -0.55 -4.26 -5.37
C VAL A 66 0.96 -4.13 -5.09
N ALA A 67 1.63 -5.22 -4.71
CA ALA A 67 3.07 -5.22 -4.44
C ALA A 67 3.89 -4.85 -5.69
N LYS A 68 3.51 -5.36 -6.87
CA LYS A 68 4.11 -4.97 -8.16
C LYS A 68 3.90 -3.49 -8.46
N LEU A 69 2.70 -2.96 -8.21
CA LEU A 69 2.41 -1.53 -8.39
C LEU A 69 3.24 -0.67 -7.45
N ALA A 70 3.29 -1.01 -6.15
CA ALA A 70 4.12 -0.32 -5.18
C ALA A 70 5.61 -0.29 -5.58
N TYR A 71 6.13 -1.42 -6.07
CA TYR A 71 7.50 -1.49 -6.59
C TYR A 71 7.69 -0.62 -7.84
N LYS A 72 6.71 -0.58 -8.75
CA LYS A 72 6.76 0.28 -9.95
C LYS A 72 6.75 1.77 -9.59
N VAL A 73 5.97 2.17 -8.58
CA VAL A 73 5.80 3.57 -8.17
C VAL A 73 6.98 4.06 -7.31
N PHE A 74 7.43 3.26 -6.35
CA PHE A 74 8.40 3.67 -5.34
C PHE A 74 9.77 2.99 -5.43
N GLY A 75 9.92 1.96 -6.26
CA GLY A 75 11.12 1.14 -6.34
C GLY A 75 11.37 0.31 -5.08
N LYS A 76 12.63 0.08 -4.74
CA LYS A 76 13.05 -0.69 -3.55
C LYS A 76 12.99 0.11 -2.23
N LYS A 77 12.78 1.42 -2.29
CA LYS A 77 12.90 2.34 -1.14
C LYS A 77 11.56 2.98 -0.80
N TYR A 78 10.69 2.20 -0.17
CA TYR A 78 9.44 2.68 0.43
C TYR A 78 9.30 2.17 1.85
N SER A 79 8.51 2.90 2.63
CA SER A 79 8.02 2.45 3.93
C SER A 79 6.52 2.21 3.80
N ALA A 80 6.03 1.11 4.37
CA ALA A 80 4.61 0.82 4.41
C ALA A 80 4.13 0.72 5.88
N TYR A 81 2.91 1.16 6.14
CA TYR A 81 2.32 1.24 7.47
C TYR A 81 0.87 0.76 7.41
N VAL A 82 0.49 -0.17 8.29
CA VAL A 82 -0.91 -0.57 8.47
C VAL A 82 -1.62 0.44 9.36
N TYR A 83 -2.81 0.90 8.99
CA TYR A 83 -3.64 1.82 9.77
C TYR A 83 -5.08 1.34 9.86
#